data_AF-A0A344UFC4-F1
#
_entry.id   AF-A0A344UFC4-F1
#
_cell.length_a   1.000
_cell.length_b   1.000
_cell.length_c   1.000
_cell.angle_alpha   90.00
_cell.angle_beta   90.00
_cell.angle_gamma   90.00
#
_symmetry.space_group_name_H-M   'P 1'
#
loop_
_entity.id
_entity.type
_entity.pdbx_description
1 polymer ?
#
loop_
_entity_poly.entity_id
_entity_poly.type
_entity_poly.pdbx_seq_one_letter_code
_entity_poly.pdbx_strand_id
1 'polypeptide(L)'
;MAALVRRAWRRKPPFPPGGPLRNRAVRLQARRDALSGAADMTTPRLRKDVFKLDAGDQTLQWYAKAIHDMQQRPISDTSSWRYQASIHGTLQNPSSLTSDQRQAWAQCQHATWFFLPWHRAYLGIFEDIVAATVAKLGGPGDWALPYWNYSEANARALPPAFTAQAFAGLPGQNPLRVERDQGNDGKPFLDNKAVSLNCLKRKIFGGHLTTAGDSGFGGPVRGPNHMGDSDQGQLEMVPHDMVHSDIGGLMGDPDTAALDPIFWLHHANIDRLWEVWRKMGNANPTDPKWLSATRFFFHDASGRAVTFAPQDVVDTATGPWRYQYDNLANPLGNVR
;
A
#
# COMPACT_ATOMS: atom_id res chain seq x y z
N MET A 1 -11.43 -37.14 10.52
CA MET A 1 -10.59 -36.36 9.59
C MET A 1 -10.63 -34.88 9.99
N ALA A 2 -9.92 -34.53 11.07
CA ALA A 2 -9.69 -33.14 11.48
C ALA A 2 -8.58 -33.15 12.55
N ALA A 3 -7.32 -33.03 12.14
CA ALA A 3 -6.18 -32.73 13.01
C ALA A 3 -4.92 -32.48 12.15
N LEU A 4 -3.99 -31.70 12.70
CA LEU A 4 -2.70 -31.23 12.17
C LEU A 4 -2.85 -30.03 11.22
N VAL A 5 -2.40 -28.82 11.56
CA VAL A 5 -1.06 -28.47 12.05
C VAL A 5 -1.13 -27.36 13.11
N ARG A 6 -0.74 -27.66 14.35
CA ARG A 6 -0.25 -26.66 15.31
C ARG A 6 1.27 -26.76 15.31
N ARG A 7 1.96 -25.71 14.86
CA ARG A 7 3.37 -25.48 15.21
C ARG A 7 3.51 -24.12 15.86
N ALA A 8 4.30 -24.11 16.92
CA ALA A 8 4.47 -23.01 17.86
C ALA A 8 5.16 -21.81 17.21
N TRP A 9 4.57 -20.63 17.33
CA TRP A 9 5.12 -19.36 16.86
C TRP A 9 5.63 -18.57 18.05
N ARG A 10 6.94 -18.34 18.12
CA ARG A 10 7.58 -17.56 19.19
C ARG A 10 7.21 -16.08 19.00
N ARG A 11 6.62 -15.48 20.04
CA ARG A 11 6.42 -14.02 20.15
C ARG A 11 7.78 -13.30 20.04
N LYS A 12 7.92 -12.38 19.08
CA LYS A 12 8.99 -11.36 19.13
C LYS A 12 8.59 -10.26 20.14
N PRO A 13 9.56 -9.65 20.85
CA PRO A 13 9.27 -8.61 21.84
C PRO A 13 8.74 -7.31 21.18
N PRO A 14 8.04 -6.45 21.95
CA PRO A 14 7.46 -5.21 21.42
C PRO A 14 8.54 -4.19 21.01
N PHE A 15 8.16 -3.31 20.08
CA PHE A 15 8.97 -2.20 19.56
C PHE A 15 9.61 -1.35 20.69
N PRO A 16 10.87 -0.90 20.54
CA PRO A 16 11.45 0.03 21.49
C PRO A 16 10.76 1.40 21.40
N PRO A 17 10.49 2.07 22.53
CA PRO A 17 9.92 3.42 22.51
C PRO A 17 10.90 4.40 21.87
N GLY A 18 10.44 5.11 20.84
CA GLY A 18 11.19 6.20 20.21
C GLY A 18 11.47 7.31 21.23
N GLY A 19 12.75 7.71 21.36
CA GLY A 19 13.17 8.82 22.20
C GLY A 19 12.59 10.17 21.73
N PRO A 20 12.55 11.19 22.60
CA PRO A 20 11.87 12.45 22.30
C PRO A 20 12.70 13.30 21.33
N LEU A 21 12.18 13.52 20.12
CA LEU A 21 12.69 14.53 19.20
C LEU A 21 11.94 15.85 19.43
N ARG A 22 12.67 16.85 19.96
CA ARG A 22 12.19 18.21 20.23
C ARG A 22 11.98 19.01 18.92
N ASN A 23 10.97 19.88 18.98
CA ASN A 23 10.62 21.04 18.13
C ASN A 23 10.03 20.81 16.72
N ARG A 24 8.71 21.07 16.64
CA ARG A 24 7.77 20.82 15.54
C ARG A 24 7.67 21.96 14.50
N ALA A 25 8.27 23.13 14.74
CA ALA A 25 8.01 24.33 13.94
C ALA A 25 9.07 24.68 12.86
N VAL A 26 10.29 24.12 12.94
CA VAL A 26 11.39 24.50 12.02
C VAL A 26 11.46 23.62 10.75
N ARG A 27 10.77 22.47 10.72
CA ARG A 27 10.84 21.50 9.61
C ARG A 27 9.82 21.68 8.48
N LEU A 28 8.81 22.53 8.62
CA LEU A 28 7.83 22.74 7.54
C LEU A 28 8.31 23.74 6.49
N GLN A 29 9.12 24.74 6.87
CA GLN A 29 9.65 25.73 5.92
C GLN A 29 10.79 25.15 5.06
N ALA A 30 11.68 24.34 5.65
CA ALA A 30 12.79 23.69 4.93
C ALA A 30 12.36 22.55 3.99
N ARG A 31 11.06 22.22 3.92
CA ARG A 31 10.49 21.24 2.98
C ARG A 31 10.11 21.82 1.63
N ARG A 32 9.97 23.14 1.49
CA ARG A 32 9.66 23.78 0.20
C ARG A 32 10.88 23.90 -0.70
N ASP A 33 12.07 24.06 -0.11
CA ASP A 33 13.26 24.46 -0.87
C ASP A 33 14.21 23.29 -1.21
N ALA A 34 13.95 22.08 -0.72
CA ALA A 34 14.75 20.88 -1.03
C ALA A 34 14.19 20.04 -2.20
N LEU A 35 13.11 20.51 -2.85
CA LEU A 35 12.50 19.91 -4.05
C LEU A 35 12.80 20.71 -5.32
N SER A 36 13.78 21.63 -5.31
CA SER A 36 14.10 22.49 -6.45
C SER A 36 14.96 21.77 -7.51
N GLY A 37 14.43 20.66 -8.02
CA GLY A 37 15.00 19.86 -9.10
C GLY A 37 13.90 19.20 -9.92
N ALA A 38 13.19 20.03 -10.69
CA ALA A 38 12.27 19.70 -11.79
C ALA A 38 10.81 19.29 -11.48
N ALA A 39 9.92 19.91 -12.27
CA ALA A 39 8.46 19.81 -12.36
C ALA A 39 7.62 20.61 -11.35
N ASP A 40 6.78 21.49 -11.91
CA ASP A 40 5.75 22.28 -11.26
C ASP A 40 4.78 21.35 -10.49
N MET A 41 4.98 21.24 -9.18
CA MET A 41 4.20 20.41 -8.27
C MET A 41 2.76 20.94 -8.08
N THR A 42 2.24 21.87 -8.87
CA THR A 42 0.91 22.46 -8.63
C THR A 42 -0.24 21.49 -8.84
N THR A 43 -0.11 20.49 -9.73
CA THR A 43 -1.19 19.55 -10.06
C THR A 43 -1.07 18.23 -9.28
N PRO A 44 -2.14 17.78 -8.58
CA PRO A 44 -2.15 16.48 -7.93
C PRO A 44 -1.95 15.32 -8.91
N ARG A 45 -1.21 14.28 -8.50
CA ARG A 45 -1.11 13.02 -9.27
C ARG A 45 -2.48 12.36 -9.37
N LEU A 46 -2.83 11.85 -10.55
CA LEU A 46 -4.11 11.18 -10.78
C LEU A 46 -3.92 9.67 -10.92
N ARG A 47 -4.26 8.93 -9.87
CA ARG A 47 -4.30 7.46 -9.89
C ARG A 47 -5.51 6.99 -10.69
N LYS A 48 -5.25 6.24 -11.76
CA LYS A 48 -6.27 5.76 -12.71
C LYS A 48 -6.60 4.28 -12.52
N ASP A 49 -7.82 3.88 -12.85
CA ASP A 49 -8.23 2.48 -12.89
C ASP A 49 -7.47 1.76 -14.02
N VAL A 50 -6.71 0.74 -13.66
CA VAL A 50 -5.86 -0.01 -14.60
C VAL A 50 -6.65 -0.69 -15.73
N PHE A 51 -7.93 -1.01 -15.51
CA PHE A 51 -8.81 -1.62 -16.53
C PHE A 51 -9.51 -0.58 -17.42
N LYS A 52 -9.35 0.71 -17.15
CA LYS A 52 -9.97 1.82 -17.91
C LYS A 52 -8.95 2.79 -18.49
N LEU A 53 -7.68 2.39 -18.53
CA LEU A 53 -6.65 3.14 -19.22
C LEU A 53 -6.98 3.23 -20.72
N ASP A 54 -6.79 4.41 -21.30
CA ASP A 54 -7.04 4.66 -22.72
C ASP A 54 -6.13 3.81 -23.60
N ALA A 55 -6.55 3.56 -24.85
CA ALA A 55 -5.70 2.92 -25.83
C ALA A 55 -4.41 3.73 -26.02
N GLY A 56 -3.25 3.10 -25.81
CA GLY A 56 -1.94 3.75 -25.88
C GLY A 56 -1.50 4.47 -24.61
N ASP A 57 -2.28 4.44 -23.52
CA ASP A 57 -1.83 4.92 -22.21
C ASP A 57 -0.57 4.13 -21.77
N GLN A 58 0.45 4.86 -21.32
CA GLN A 58 1.77 4.30 -21.01
C GLN A 58 2.01 4.08 -19.52
N THR A 59 0.99 4.22 -18.66
CA THR A 59 1.13 4.15 -17.20
C THR A 59 1.79 2.83 -16.77
N LEU A 60 1.29 1.70 -17.27
CA LEU A 60 1.85 0.37 -16.96
C LEU A 60 3.20 0.13 -17.64
N GLN A 61 3.46 0.75 -18.79
CA GLN A 61 4.76 0.67 -19.44
C GLN A 61 5.85 1.35 -18.60
N TRP A 62 5.56 2.54 -18.09
CA TRP A 62 6.48 3.25 -17.21
C TRP A 62 6.60 2.58 -15.85
N TYR A 63 5.53 1.99 -15.33
CA TYR A 63 5.59 1.15 -14.14
C TYR A 63 6.54 -0.03 -14.34
N ALA A 64 6.37 -0.82 -15.42
CA ALA A 64 7.26 -1.95 -15.73
C ALA A 64 8.72 -1.53 -15.87
N LYS A 65 9.01 -0.43 -16.57
CA LYS A 65 10.37 0.11 -16.74
C LYS A 65 11.00 0.50 -15.40
N ALA A 66 10.23 1.18 -14.54
CA ALA A 66 10.72 1.58 -13.23
C ALA A 66 10.96 0.37 -12.31
N ILE A 67 10.05 -0.61 -12.29
CA ILE A 67 10.24 -1.84 -11.53
C ILE A 67 11.48 -2.61 -12.01
N HIS A 68 11.69 -2.69 -13.33
CA HIS A 68 12.89 -3.31 -13.89
C HIS A 68 14.18 -2.64 -13.40
N ASP A 69 14.28 -1.30 -13.44
CA ASP A 69 15.43 -0.56 -12.91
C ASP A 69 15.59 -0.78 -11.39
N MET A 70 14.51 -0.68 -10.61
CA MET A 70 14.52 -0.89 -9.16
C MET A 70 14.95 -2.31 -8.77
N GLN A 71 14.66 -3.32 -9.58
CA GLN A 71 15.09 -4.71 -9.37
C GLN A 71 16.60 -4.91 -9.54
N GLN A 72 17.29 -4.04 -10.29
CA GLN A 72 18.74 -4.11 -10.47
C GLN A 72 19.53 -3.44 -9.34
N ARG A 73 18.87 -2.65 -8.49
CA ARG A 73 19.52 -1.92 -7.40
C ARG A 73 19.89 -2.87 -6.25
N PRO A 74 21.03 -2.65 -5.56
CA PRO A 74 21.42 -3.47 -4.42
C PRO A 74 20.41 -3.34 -3.28
N ILE A 75 20.25 -4.38 -2.46
CA ILE A 75 19.28 -4.37 -1.34
C ILE A 75 19.57 -3.30 -0.28
N SER A 76 20.79 -2.76 -0.22
CA SER A 76 21.16 -1.63 0.65
C SER A 76 20.75 -0.27 0.10
N ASP A 77 20.30 -0.20 -1.16
CA ASP A 77 19.68 1.00 -1.72
C ASP A 77 18.22 1.07 -1.24
N THR A 78 17.88 2.13 -0.52
CA THR A 78 16.54 2.34 0.05
C THR A 78 15.46 2.46 -1.02
N SER A 79 15.83 2.71 -2.27
CA SER A 79 14.93 2.79 -3.43
C SER A 79 14.87 1.51 -4.26
N SER A 80 15.58 0.45 -3.86
CA SER A 80 15.54 -0.85 -4.56
C SER A 80 14.22 -1.58 -4.36
N TRP A 81 13.85 -2.43 -5.33
CA TRP A 81 12.63 -3.25 -5.27
C TRP A 81 12.57 -4.10 -4.01
N ARG A 82 13.67 -4.80 -3.72
CA ARG A 82 13.77 -5.69 -2.56
C ARG A 82 13.76 -4.93 -1.23
N TYR A 83 14.34 -3.72 -1.19
CA TYR A 83 14.27 -2.88 0.00
C TYR A 83 12.83 -2.43 0.26
N GLN A 84 12.16 -1.89 -0.77
CA GLN A 84 10.77 -1.45 -0.65
C GLN A 84 9.87 -2.59 -0.20
N ALA A 85 9.94 -3.76 -0.84
CA ALA A 85 9.16 -4.92 -0.42
C ALA A 85 9.44 -5.34 1.03
N SER A 86 10.70 -5.24 1.50
CA SER A 86 11.09 -5.62 2.86
C SER A 86 10.56 -4.67 3.95
N ILE A 87 10.12 -3.47 3.59
CA ILE A 87 9.44 -2.54 4.52
C ILE A 87 8.12 -3.16 5.00
N HIS A 88 7.38 -3.80 4.08
CA HIS A 88 6.14 -4.48 4.40
C HIS A 88 6.40 -5.66 5.33
N GLY A 89 7.16 -6.65 4.87
CA GLY A 89 7.55 -7.84 5.60
C GLY A 89 8.76 -8.48 4.92
N THR A 90 9.53 -9.31 5.63
CA THR A 90 10.75 -9.89 5.05
C THR A 90 11.24 -11.11 5.81
N LEU A 91 11.67 -12.11 5.04
CA LEU A 91 12.40 -13.27 5.53
C LEU A 91 13.93 -13.06 5.52
N GLN A 92 14.39 -11.88 5.09
CA GLN A 92 15.80 -11.58 4.89
C GLN A 92 16.36 -10.76 6.05
N ASN A 93 17.64 -10.98 6.36
CA ASN A 93 18.35 -10.19 7.37
C ASN A 93 19.82 -9.97 6.96
N PRO A 94 20.08 -9.18 5.90
CA PRO A 94 21.43 -8.93 5.43
C PRO A 94 22.23 -8.09 6.42
N SER A 95 23.46 -8.49 6.68
CA SER A 95 24.37 -7.80 7.62
C SER A 95 24.80 -6.42 7.14
N SER A 96 24.71 -6.13 5.84
CA SER A 96 25.17 -4.89 5.21
C SER A 96 24.31 -3.65 5.51
N LEU A 97 23.16 -3.80 6.18
CA LEU A 97 22.26 -2.68 6.43
C LEU A 97 22.78 -1.78 7.56
N THR A 98 22.44 -0.50 7.50
CA THR A 98 22.56 0.43 8.62
C THR A 98 21.45 0.20 9.66
N SER A 99 21.57 0.83 10.84
CA SER A 99 20.56 0.70 11.91
C SER A 99 19.20 1.26 11.51
N ASP A 100 19.18 2.41 10.85
CA ASP A 100 17.96 3.05 10.36
C ASP A 100 17.34 2.24 9.20
N GLN A 101 18.16 1.64 8.33
CA GLN A 101 17.65 0.73 7.30
C GLN A 101 16.96 -0.50 7.89
N ARG A 102 17.54 -1.10 8.94
CA ARG A 102 16.90 -2.20 9.69
C ARG A 102 15.61 -1.78 10.37
N GLN A 103 15.54 -0.54 10.86
CA GLN A 103 14.33 -0.01 11.50
C GLN A 103 13.14 0.09 10.53
N ALA A 104 13.39 0.31 9.24
CA ALA A 104 12.31 0.43 8.24
C ALA A 104 11.66 -0.90 7.86
N TRP A 105 12.29 -2.04 8.16
CA TRP A 105 11.85 -3.35 7.66
C TRP A 105 10.90 -4.09 8.61
N ALA A 106 9.99 -4.88 8.03
CA ALA A 106 8.98 -5.65 8.75
C ALA A 106 8.15 -4.78 9.72
N GLN A 107 7.66 -3.65 9.21
CA GLN A 107 6.94 -2.63 9.98
C GLN A 107 5.47 -2.49 9.58
N CYS A 108 4.95 -3.30 8.63
CA CYS A 108 3.55 -3.17 8.20
C CYS A 108 2.59 -3.26 9.38
N GLN A 109 1.47 -2.54 9.28
CA GLN A 109 0.47 -2.52 10.34
C GLN A 109 -0.74 -3.33 9.92
N HIS A 110 -1.09 -4.36 10.70
CA HIS A 110 -2.22 -5.25 10.45
C HIS A 110 -3.00 -5.51 11.75
N ALA A 111 -4.29 -5.79 11.63
CA ALA A 111 -5.22 -6.02 12.74
C ALA A 111 -5.24 -4.86 13.76
N THR A 112 -5.13 -3.63 13.27
CA THR A 112 -5.18 -2.40 14.08
C THR A 112 -5.81 -1.27 13.27
N TRP A 113 -6.32 -0.25 13.96
CA TRP A 113 -6.71 1.03 13.35
C TRP A 113 -5.57 1.79 12.62
N PHE A 114 -4.33 1.27 12.62
CA PHE A 114 -3.20 1.83 11.89
C PHE A 114 -2.99 1.20 10.50
N PHE A 115 -3.75 0.16 10.13
CA PHE A 115 -3.66 -0.51 8.84
C PHE A 115 -3.73 0.49 7.66
N LEU A 116 -4.83 1.24 7.58
CA LEU A 116 -5.07 2.22 6.53
C LEU A 116 -4.01 3.34 6.45
N PRO A 117 -3.73 4.10 7.53
CA PRO A 117 -2.76 5.19 7.45
C PRO A 117 -1.32 4.71 7.21
N TRP A 118 -0.93 3.53 7.69
CA TRP A 118 0.40 2.99 7.41
C TRP A 118 0.55 2.64 5.92
N HIS A 119 -0.40 1.89 5.36
CA HIS A 119 -0.35 1.51 3.93
C HIS A 119 -0.45 2.74 3.02
N ARG A 120 -1.22 3.76 3.39
CA ARG A 120 -1.23 5.04 2.65
C ARG A 120 0.14 5.72 2.61
N ALA A 121 0.82 5.81 3.75
CA ALA A 121 2.17 6.37 3.81
C ALA A 121 3.16 5.55 2.97
N TYR A 122 3.05 4.22 3.05
CA TYR A 122 3.88 3.29 2.30
C TYR A 122 3.68 3.42 0.78
N LEU A 123 2.43 3.47 0.31
CA LEU A 123 2.09 3.72 -1.09
C LEU A 123 2.60 5.07 -1.58
N GLY A 124 2.49 6.12 -0.77
CA GLY A 124 2.98 7.45 -1.15
C GLY A 124 4.50 7.47 -1.35
N ILE A 125 5.26 6.91 -0.40
CA ILE A 125 6.73 6.78 -0.53
C ILE A 125 7.10 5.97 -1.77
N PHE A 126 6.44 4.83 -1.99
CA PHE A 126 6.70 3.99 -3.14
C PHE A 126 6.37 4.71 -4.45
N GLU A 127 5.24 5.41 -4.53
CA GLU A 127 4.84 6.19 -5.70
C GLU A 127 5.86 7.30 -6.02
N ASP A 128 6.39 8.01 -5.01
CA ASP A 128 7.47 8.98 -5.22
C ASP A 128 8.74 8.34 -5.78
N ILE A 129 9.13 7.16 -5.27
CA ILE A 129 10.32 6.44 -5.75
C ILE A 129 10.13 5.99 -7.21
N VAL A 130 8.94 5.46 -7.53
CA VAL A 130 8.64 5.06 -8.91
C VAL A 130 8.58 6.28 -9.82
N ALA A 131 7.90 7.37 -9.42
CA ALA A 131 7.85 8.61 -10.20
C ALA A 131 9.24 9.21 -10.44
N ALA A 132 10.10 9.24 -9.42
CA ALA A 132 11.49 9.69 -9.55
C ALA A 132 12.29 8.79 -10.51
N THR A 133 12.03 7.47 -10.48
CA THR A 133 12.65 6.50 -11.41
C THR A 133 12.14 6.71 -12.83
N VAL A 134 10.83 6.92 -13.03
CA VAL A 134 10.23 7.24 -14.33
C VAL A 134 10.85 8.51 -14.90
N ALA A 135 10.96 9.57 -14.11
CA ALA A 135 11.60 10.83 -14.51
C ALA A 135 13.08 10.62 -14.90
N LYS A 136 13.85 9.86 -14.10
CA LYS A 136 15.25 9.48 -14.41
C LYS A 136 15.36 8.75 -15.75
N LEU A 137 14.38 7.92 -16.08
CA LEU A 137 14.33 7.15 -17.34
C LEU A 137 13.72 7.95 -18.52
N GLY A 138 13.47 9.26 -18.35
CA GLY A 138 12.90 10.12 -19.39
C GLY A 138 11.41 9.93 -19.64
N GLY A 139 10.68 9.40 -18.66
CA GLY A 139 9.23 9.24 -18.71
C GLY A 139 8.45 10.48 -18.26
N PRO A 140 7.11 10.38 -18.21
CA PRO A 140 6.23 11.49 -17.88
C PRO A 140 6.43 11.97 -16.43
N GLY A 141 6.47 13.30 -16.25
CA GLY A 141 6.66 13.92 -14.93
C GLY A 141 5.41 13.88 -14.04
N ASP A 142 4.25 13.56 -14.61
CA ASP A 142 2.96 13.43 -13.94
C ASP A 142 2.56 11.96 -13.70
N TRP A 143 3.50 11.02 -13.82
CA TRP A 143 3.24 9.61 -13.56
C TRP A 143 2.65 9.39 -12.16
N ALA A 144 1.61 8.55 -12.09
CA ALA A 144 0.91 8.17 -10.87
C ALA A 144 0.69 6.66 -10.82
N LEU A 145 0.66 6.10 -9.61
CA LEU A 145 0.41 4.69 -9.39
C LEU A 145 -1.04 4.35 -9.76
N PRO A 146 -1.30 3.41 -10.70
CA PRO A 146 -2.66 2.99 -10.99
C PRO A 146 -3.23 2.14 -9.85
N TYR A 147 -4.54 1.92 -9.86
CA TYR A 147 -5.20 1.01 -8.93
C TYR A 147 -5.99 -0.06 -9.67
N TRP A 148 -6.15 -1.21 -9.03
CA TRP A 148 -6.91 -2.34 -9.58
C TRP A 148 -8.32 -2.40 -8.98
N ASN A 149 -9.31 -1.94 -9.75
CA ASN A 149 -10.70 -1.84 -9.31
C ASN A 149 -11.49 -3.14 -9.48
N TYR A 150 -11.07 -4.21 -8.81
CA TYR A 150 -11.74 -5.52 -8.87
C TYR A 150 -13.17 -5.55 -8.29
N SER A 151 -13.71 -4.41 -7.83
CA SER A 151 -15.12 -4.27 -7.50
C SER A 151 -16.03 -4.36 -8.74
N GLU A 152 -15.50 -4.02 -9.92
CA GLU A 152 -16.21 -4.16 -11.19
C GLU A 152 -16.04 -5.58 -11.75
N ALA A 153 -17.13 -6.15 -12.29
CA ALA A 153 -17.15 -7.55 -12.71
C ALA A 153 -16.15 -7.88 -13.84
N ASN A 154 -15.88 -6.91 -14.73
CA ASN A 154 -14.92 -7.02 -15.82
C ASN A 154 -13.45 -6.86 -15.38
N ALA A 155 -13.20 -6.51 -14.11
CA ALA A 155 -11.86 -6.29 -13.56
C ALA A 155 -11.43 -7.40 -12.58
N ARG A 156 -11.99 -8.61 -12.69
CA ARG A 156 -11.75 -9.75 -11.77
C ARG A 156 -10.65 -10.72 -12.20
N ALA A 157 -10.03 -10.46 -13.34
CA ALA A 157 -8.79 -11.09 -13.76
C ALA A 157 -7.60 -10.19 -13.37
N LEU A 158 -6.38 -10.74 -13.37
CA LEU A 158 -5.19 -9.89 -13.33
C LEU A 158 -5.18 -8.96 -14.55
N PRO A 159 -4.73 -7.69 -14.42
CA PRO A 159 -4.57 -6.84 -15.59
C PRO A 159 -3.61 -7.50 -16.59
N PRO A 160 -3.89 -7.50 -17.91
CA PRO A 160 -3.09 -8.26 -18.90
C PRO A 160 -1.58 -7.98 -18.87
N ALA A 161 -1.18 -6.77 -18.49
CA ALA A 161 0.21 -6.38 -18.30
C ALA A 161 0.97 -7.22 -17.26
N PHE A 162 0.28 -7.88 -16.33
CA PHE A 162 0.85 -8.71 -15.27
C PHE A 162 0.87 -10.21 -15.64
N THR A 163 0.21 -10.62 -16.72
CA THR A 163 0.18 -12.02 -17.19
C THR A 163 1.04 -12.24 -18.44
N ALA A 164 1.36 -11.18 -19.18
CA ALA A 164 2.20 -11.23 -20.37
C ALA A 164 3.62 -11.73 -20.05
N GLN A 165 4.11 -12.70 -20.83
CA GLN A 165 5.44 -13.32 -20.65
C GLN A 165 6.60 -12.33 -20.77
N ALA A 166 6.47 -11.39 -21.71
CA ALA A 166 7.44 -10.33 -21.97
C ALA A 166 6.71 -8.98 -21.96
N PHE A 167 7.45 -7.92 -21.62
CA PHE A 167 6.94 -6.56 -21.64
C PHE A 167 7.57 -5.80 -22.81
N ALA A 168 6.75 -5.20 -23.67
CA ALA A 168 7.24 -4.50 -24.84
C ALA A 168 8.20 -3.36 -24.46
N GLY A 169 9.41 -3.39 -25.02
CA GLY A 169 10.45 -2.38 -24.76
C GLY A 169 11.33 -2.65 -23.53
N LEU A 170 11.27 -3.85 -22.95
CA LEU A 170 12.20 -4.31 -21.92
C LEU A 170 12.87 -5.64 -22.32
N PRO A 171 14.15 -5.84 -21.97
CA PRO A 171 14.81 -7.12 -22.19
C PRO A 171 14.35 -8.17 -21.17
N GLY A 172 14.30 -9.44 -21.59
CA GLY A 172 14.05 -10.57 -20.69
C GLY A 172 12.59 -10.76 -20.31
N GLN A 173 12.38 -11.31 -19.11
CA GLN A 173 11.04 -11.58 -18.58
C GLN A 173 10.34 -10.28 -18.17
N ASN A 174 9.02 -10.25 -18.32
CA ASN A 174 8.20 -9.14 -17.86
C ASN A 174 8.41 -8.90 -16.35
N PRO A 175 8.90 -7.71 -15.91
CA PRO A 175 9.15 -7.43 -14.50
C PRO A 175 7.88 -7.37 -13.65
N LEU A 176 6.70 -7.23 -14.29
CA LEU A 176 5.39 -7.24 -13.62
C LEU A 176 4.81 -8.65 -13.45
N ARG A 177 5.35 -9.64 -14.17
CA ARG A 177 4.84 -11.01 -14.15
C ARG A 177 5.53 -11.81 -13.06
N VAL A 178 4.73 -12.40 -12.19
CA VAL A 178 5.17 -13.34 -11.15
C VAL A 178 4.38 -14.63 -11.31
N GLU A 179 5.10 -15.75 -11.31
CA GLU A 179 4.47 -17.08 -11.35
C GLU A 179 3.69 -17.35 -10.06
N ARG A 180 2.46 -17.82 -10.23
CA ARG A 180 1.48 -17.99 -9.16
C ARG A 180 0.44 -19.03 -9.56
N ASP A 181 -0.30 -19.49 -8.56
CA ASP A 181 -1.29 -20.57 -8.71
C ASP A 181 -2.57 -20.09 -9.44
N GLN A 182 -2.99 -18.83 -9.26
CA GLN A 182 -4.20 -18.26 -9.88
C GLN A 182 -3.95 -16.95 -10.64
N GLY A 183 -4.75 -16.69 -11.68
CA GLY A 183 -4.75 -15.42 -12.43
C GLY A 183 -3.77 -15.32 -13.60
N ASN A 184 -2.78 -16.21 -13.68
CA ASN A 184 -1.80 -16.25 -14.77
C ASN A 184 -2.39 -16.59 -16.16
N ASP A 185 -3.53 -17.28 -16.21
CA ASP A 185 -4.21 -17.62 -17.47
C ASP A 185 -5.09 -16.48 -18.02
N GLY A 186 -5.07 -15.32 -17.36
CA GLY A 186 -5.82 -14.12 -17.75
C GLY A 186 -7.33 -14.24 -17.54
N LYS A 187 -7.82 -15.31 -16.89
CA LYS A 187 -9.24 -15.47 -16.61
C LYS A 187 -9.63 -14.82 -15.27
N PRO A 188 -10.89 -14.40 -15.12
CA PRO A 188 -11.41 -13.98 -13.83
C PRO A 188 -11.29 -15.10 -12.80
N PHE A 189 -10.76 -14.77 -11.62
CA PHE A 189 -10.59 -15.72 -10.51
C PHE A 189 -11.12 -15.17 -9.19
N LEU A 190 -11.27 -13.84 -9.06
CA LEU A 190 -11.88 -13.22 -7.89
C LEU A 190 -13.41 -13.38 -7.91
N ASP A 191 -13.97 -13.94 -6.84
CA ASP A 191 -15.41 -14.13 -6.70
C ASP A 191 -16.11 -12.94 -6.01
N ASN A 192 -17.45 -12.95 -6.00
CA ASN A 192 -18.25 -11.87 -5.38
C ASN A 192 -18.03 -11.74 -3.87
N LYS A 193 -17.69 -12.82 -3.17
CA LYS A 193 -17.48 -12.81 -1.72
C LYS A 193 -16.14 -12.17 -1.39
N ALA A 194 -15.10 -12.54 -2.14
CA ALA A 194 -13.75 -12.01 -2.01
C ALA A 194 -13.70 -10.50 -2.26
N VAL A 195 -14.45 -10.00 -3.24
CA VAL A 195 -14.46 -8.56 -3.59
C VAL A 195 -15.61 -7.76 -2.98
N SER A 196 -16.29 -8.33 -1.97
CA SER A 196 -17.44 -7.68 -1.35
C SER A 196 -17.07 -6.34 -0.71
N LEU A 197 -17.89 -5.31 -0.94
CA LEU A 197 -17.70 -3.96 -0.40
C LEU A 197 -18.58 -3.67 0.82
N ASN A 198 -19.03 -4.71 1.53
CA ASN A 198 -19.84 -4.54 2.75
C ASN A 198 -19.12 -3.74 3.85
N CYS A 199 -17.79 -3.71 3.84
CA CYS A 199 -16.99 -2.87 4.73
C CYS A 199 -17.39 -1.39 4.66
N LEU A 200 -17.78 -0.88 3.48
CA LEU A 200 -18.22 0.52 3.30
C LEU A 200 -19.51 0.88 4.06
N LYS A 201 -20.28 -0.13 4.52
CA LYS A 201 -21.50 0.09 5.32
C LYS A 201 -21.17 0.46 6.77
N ARG A 202 -19.96 0.19 7.25
CA ARG A 202 -19.56 0.48 8.63
C ARG A 202 -19.40 1.98 8.82
N LYS A 203 -20.05 2.56 9.83
CA LYS A 203 -20.00 4.01 10.09
C LYS A 203 -18.88 4.42 11.03
N ILE A 204 -18.38 3.48 11.83
CA ILE A 204 -17.25 3.71 12.73
C ILE A 204 -15.94 3.31 12.05
N PHE A 205 -14.90 4.13 12.23
CA PHE A 205 -13.56 3.80 11.72
C PHE A 205 -12.92 2.70 12.57
N GLY A 206 -12.74 2.97 13.86
CA GLY A 206 -12.09 2.05 14.80
C GLY A 206 -13.08 1.42 15.76
N GLY A 207 -13.01 0.11 15.92
CA GLY A 207 -13.90 -0.67 16.78
C GLY A 207 -13.26 -1.24 18.03
N HIS A 208 -14.06 -1.59 19.03
CA HIS A 208 -13.60 -2.35 20.20
C HIS A 208 -14.11 -3.79 20.10
N LEU A 209 -13.17 -4.74 20.14
CA LEU A 209 -13.46 -6.16 20.07
C LEU A 209 -14.05 -6.61 21.41
N THR A 210 -15.37 -6.72 21.45
CA THR A 210 -16.11 -7.39 22.52
C THR A 210 -16.87 -8.56 21.89
N THR A 211 -17.44 -9.47 22.69
CA THR A 211 -18.20 -10.63 22.18
C THR A 211 -19.36 -10.26 21.22
N ALA A 212 -19.81 -8.99 21.24
CA ALA A 212 -20.80 -8.41 20.33
C ALA A 212 -20.27 -7.19 19.54
N GLY A 213 -18.96 -6.95 19.57
CA GLY A 213 -18.32 -5.74 19.07
C GLY A 213 -18.00 -5.81 17.57
N ASP A 214 -18.12 -4.66 16.91
CA ASP A 214 -17.69 -4.43 15.53
C ASP A 214 -16.24 -3.95 15.54
N SER A 215 -15.36 -4.53 14.70
CA SER A 215 -13.96 -4.07 14.54
C SER A 215 -13.83 -2.76 13.77
N GLY A 216 -14.93 -2.29 13.17
CA GLY A 216 -15.00 -1.04 12.43
C GLY A 216 -14.44 -1.16 11.02
N PHE A 217 -14.58 -0.09 10.24
CA PHE A 217 -14.08 -0.02 8.86
C PHE A 217 -12.56 -0.22 8.79
N GLY A 218 -11.82 0.54 9.59
CA GLY A 218 -10.36 0.67 9.54
C GLY A 218 -9.58 -0.18 10.54
N GLY A 219 -10.25 -0.92 11.43
CA GLY A 219 -9.61 -1.88 12.33
C GLY A 219 -9.80 -1.61 13.82
N PRO A 220 -9.49 -2.60 14.67
CA PRO A 220 -9.69 -2.46 16.11
C PRO A 220 -8.79 -1.38 16.72
N VAL A 221 -9.30 -0.72 17.76
CA VAL A 221 -8.56 0.25 18.57
C VAL A 221 -7.47 -0.48 19.37
N ARG A 222 -6.30 -0.63 18.76
CA ARG A 222 -5.16 -1.41 19.27
C ARG A 222 -3.83 -0.72 18.95
N GLY A 223 -2.82 -0.93 19.78
CA GLY A 223 -1.45 -0.48 19.52
C GLY A 223 -0.85 -1.14 18.26
N PRO A 224 0.33 -0.68 17.79
CA PRO A 224 0.97 -1.20 16.59
C PRO A 224 1.14 -2.73 16.59
N ASN A 225 0.85 -3.35 15.45
CA ASN A 225 0.98 -4.79 15.28
C ASN A 225 1.35 -5.13 13.84
N HIS A 226 2.31 -6.04 13.68
CA HIS A 226 2.83 -6.44 12.36
C HIS A 226 2.21 -7.74 11.85
N MET A 227 1.93 -8.69 12.74
CA MET A 227 1.41 -10.02 12.41
C MET A 227 0.35 -10.47 13.42
N GLY A 228 -0.66 -11.18 12.94
CA GLY A 228 -1.29 -12.26 13.69
C GLY A 228 -2.30 -11.92 14.79
N ASP A 229 -3.43 -11.32 14.43
CA ASP A 229 -4.64 -11.42 15.24
C ASP A 229 -5.86 -11.70 14.34
N SER A 230 -6.82 -12.51 14.82
CA SER A 230 -8.04 -12.92 14.07
C SER A 230 -9.10 -11.81 13.91
N ASP A 231 -8.77 -10.61 14.36
CA ASP A 231 -9.74 -9.57 14.63
C ASP A 231 -9.39 -8.28 13.85
N GLN A 232 -9.38 -8.38 12.52
CA GLN A 232 -9.02 -7.29 11.62
C GLN A 232 -10.17 -6.28 11.37
N GLY A 233 -9.84 -5.14 10.77
CA GLY A 233 -10.86 -4.21 10.26
C GLY A 233 -11.68 -4.81 9.13
N GLN A 234 -12.92 -4.35 8.96
CA GLN A 234 -13.82 -4.95 7.97
C GLN A 234 -13.28 -4.82 6.54
N LEU A 235 -12.57 -3.74 6.21
CA LEU A 235 -11.89 -3.58 4.92
C LEU A 235 -10.66 -4.49 4.76
N GLU A 236 -9.90 -4.67 5.84
CA GLU A 236 -8.72 -5.53 5.91
C GLU A 236 -9.12 -7.02 5.73
N MET A 237 -10.22 -7.45 6.36
CA MET A 237 -10.75 -8.81 6.15
C MET A 237 -11.27 -9.00 4.72
N VAL A 238 -12.15 -8.11 4.26
CA VAL A 238 -12.79 -8.20 2.94
C VAL A 238 -12.94 -6.79 2.35
N PRO A 239 -12.29 -6.49 1.21
CA PRO A 239 -11.73 -7.45 0.26
C PRO A 239 -10.23 -7.77 0.42
N HIS A 240 -9.49 -7.09 1.29
CA HIS A 240 -8.02 -7.16 1.30
C HIS A 240 -7.45 -8.57 1.50
N ASP A 241 -7.72 -9.24 2.64
CA ASP A 241 -7.15 -10.56 2.94
C ASP A 241 -7.60 -11.63 1.94
N MET A 242 -8.84 -11.52 1.45
CA MET A 242 -9.39 -12.45 0.46
C MET A 242 -8.68 -12.33 -0.88
N VAL A 243 -8.44 -11.12 -1.38
CA VAL A 243 -7.72 -10.92 -2.65
C VAL A 243 -6.25 -11.34 -2.53
N HIS A 244 -5.61 -11.10 -1.39
CA HIS A 244 -4.28 -11.65 -1.11
C HIS A 244 -4.29 -13.19 -1.20
N SER A 245 -5.26 -13.84 -0.57
CA SER A 245 -5.41 -15.30 -0.55
C SER A 245 -5.73 -15.89 -1.93
N ASP A 246 -6.63 -15.27 -2.68
CA ASP A 246 -7.06 -15.74 -4.00
C ASP A 246 -5.94 -15.64 -5.04
N ILE A 247 -5.08 -14.62 -4.96
CA ILE A 247 -3.91 -14.51 -5.83
C ILE A 247 -2.86 -15.57 -5.49
N GLY A 248 -2.61 -15.80 -4.19
CA GLY A 248 -1.62 -16.76 -3.71
C GLY A 248 -0.18 -16.41 -4.10
N GLY A 249 0.71 -17.42 -4.07
CA GLY A 249 2.14 -17.22 -4.32
C GLY A 249 2.74 -16.19 -3.34
N LEU A 250 3.50 -15.22 -3.86
CA LEU A 250 4.06 -14.14 -3.05
C LEU A 250 2.95 -13.32 -2.34
N MET A 251 1.83 -13.04 -3.01
CA MET A 251 0.71 -12.28 -2.43
C MET A 251 0.05 -12.96 -1.23
N GLY A 252 0.19 -14.28 -1.09
CA GLY A 252 -0.43 -15.03 0.00
C GLY A 252 0.27 -14.91 1.35
N ASP A 253 1.47 -14.33 1.41
CA ASP A 253 2.25 -14.19 2.65
C ASP A 253 2.68 -12.72 2.85
N PRO A 254 2.29 -12.06 3.96
CA PRO A 254 2.73 -10.70 4.27
C PRO A 254 4.24 -10.47 4.22
N ASP A 255 5.07 -11.48 4.52
CA ASP A 255 6.53 -11.37 4.44
C ASP A 255 7.07 -11.31 3.00
N THR A 256 6.23 -11.62 2.01
CA THR A 256 6.62 -11.66 0.60
C THR A 256 5.67 -10.91 -0.35
N ALA A 257 4.48 -10.51 0.08
CA ALA A 257 3.43 -9.97 -0.78
C ALA A 257 3.89 -8.76 -1.60
N ALA A 258 4.62 -7.84 -0.98
CA ALA A 258 5.11 -6.64 -1.67
C ALA A 258 6.22 -6.91 -2.71
N LEU A 259 6.74 -8.14 -2.82
CA LEU A 259 7.61 -8.55 -3.92
C LEU A 259 6.84 -8.83 -5.23
N ASP A 260 5.52 -8.98 -5.15
CA ASP A 260 4.64 -9.10 -6.31
C ASP A 260 4.20 -7.70 -6.78
N PRO A 261 4.48 -7.29 -8.03
CA PRO A 261 4.10 -5.97 -8.52
C PRO A 261 2.60 -5.65 -8.46
N ILE A 262 1.71 -6.67 -8.46
CA ILE A 262 0.26 -6.40 -8.33
C ILE A 262 -0.13 -5.93 -6.93
N PHE A 263 0.69 -6.20 -5.90
CA PHE A 263 0.48 -5.75 -4.51
C PHE A 263 0.17 -4.25 -4.45
N TRP A 264 0.95 -3.46 -5.17
CA TRP A 264 0.87 -2.00 -5.13
C TRP A 264 -0.44 -1.47 -5.72
N LEU A 265 -0.94 -2.10 -6.79
CA LEU A 265 -2.22 -1.76 -7.41
C LEU A 265 -3.41 -2.23 -6.57
N HIS A 266 -3.26 -3.40 -5.92
CA HIS A 266 -4.24 -3.90 -4.96
C HIS A 266 -4.39 -2.93 -3.77
N HIS A 267 -3.26 -2.57 -3.13
CA HIS A 267 -3.25 -1.65 -2.00
C HIS A 267 -3.65 -0.23 -2.38
N ALA A 268 -3.36 0.23 -3.60
CA ALA A 268 -3.92 1.49 -4.12
C ALA A 268 -5.47 1.44 -4.19
N ASN A 269 -6.07 0.29 -4.50
CA ASN A 269 -7.54 0.17 -4.43
C ASN A 269 -8.06 0.09 -2.98
N ILE A 270 -7.33 -0.53 -2.05
CA ILE A 270 -7.67 -0.50 -0.62
C ILE A 270 -7.64 0.95 -0.10
N ASP A 271 -6.61 1.70 -0.45
CA ASP A 271 -6.48 3.12 -0.13
C ASP A 271 -7.61 3.97 -0.75
N ARG A 272 -7.96 3.69 -2.01
CA ARG A 272 -9.11 4.30 -2.69
C ARG A 272 -10.41 4.05 -1.95
N LEU A 273 -10.65 2.83 -1.47
CA LEU A 273 -11.87 2.50 -0.72
C LEU A 273 -11.99 3.28 0.59
N TRP A 274 -10.87 3.64 1.22
CA TRP A 274 -10.88 4.58 2.34
C TRP A 274 -11.33 5.99 1.92
N GLU A 275 -10.87 6.50 0.78
CA GLU A 275 -11.35 7.78 0.24
C GLU A 275 -12.84 7.74 -0.12
N VAL A 276 -13.32 6.65 -0.72
CA VAL A 276 -14.76 6.43 -0.97
C VAL A 276 -15.54 6.48 0.34
N TRP A 277 -15.09 5.75 1.36
CA TRP A 277 -15.71 5.74 2.68
C TRP A 277 -15.79 7.13 3.33
N ARG A 278 -14.75 7.95 3.19
CA ARG A 278 -14.74 9.34 3.67
C ARG A 278 -15.72 10.22 2.86
N LYS A 279 -15.75 10.08 1.54
CA LYS A 279 -16.70 10.81 0.68
C LYS A 279 -18.17 10.45 0.93
N MET A 280 -18.43 9.27 1.49
CA MET A 280 -19.76 8.87 1.98
C MET A 280 -20.16 9.58 3.29
N GLY A 281 -19.37 10.52 3.79
CA GLY A 281 -19.67 11.34 4.96
C GLY A 281 -19.21 10.75 6.29
N ASN A 282 -18.43 9.67 6.26
CA ASN A 282 -17.90 9.06 7.48
C ASN A 282 -16.62 9.77 7.97
N ALA A 283 -16.38 9.73 9.29
CA ALA A 283 -15.30 10.48 9.93
C ALA A 283 -14.17 9.57 10.43
N ASN A 284 -12.91 10.00 10.21
CA ASN A 284 -11.74 9.36 10.79
C ASN A 284 -11.65 9.60 12.32
N PRO A 285 -10.85 8.79 13.05
CA PRO A 285 -10.69 8.96 14.48
C PRO A 285 -10.13 10.34 14.85
N THR A 286 -10.62 10.89 15.96
CA THR A 286 -10.10 12.12 16.58
C THR A 286 -9.28 11.85 17.84
N ASP A 287 -9.12 10.58 18.23
CA ASP A 287 -8.33 10.17 19.37
C ASP A 287 -6.84 10.55 19.16
N PRO A 288 -6.20 11.31 20.06
CA PRO A 288 -4.79 11.65 19.98
C PRO A 288 -3.84 10.44 19.85
N LYS A 289 -4.23 9.27 20.39
CA LYS A 289 -3.49 8.01 20.26
C LYS A 289 -3.42 7.55 18.82
N TRP A 290 -4.50 7.71 18.07
CA TRP A 290 -4.51 7.45 16.64
C TRP A 290 -3.83 8.57 15.87
N LEU A 291 -4.16 9.83 16.16
CA LEU A 291 -3.69 10.97 15.37
C LEU A 291 -2.17 11.11 15.36
N SER A 292 -1.51 10.99 16.53
CA SER A 292 -0.13 11.46 16.66
C SER A 292 0.78 10.67 17.61
N ALA A 293 0.25 9.76 18.44
CA ALA A 293 1.07 9.01 19.39
C ALA A 293 1.96 7.95 18.73
N THR A 294 1.55 7.43 17.57
CA THR A 294 2.34 6.50 16.76
C THR A 294 2.92 7.21 15.54
N ARG A 295 4.18 6.89 15.21
CA ARG A 295 4.85 7.36 14.00
C ARG A 295 5.41 6.18 13.21
N PHE A 296 5.16 6.18 11.92
CA PHE A 296 5.68 5.23 10.96
C PHE A 296 7.01 5.72 10.41
N PHE A 297 7.98 4.83 10.25
CA PHE A 297 9.34 5.17 9.81
C PHE A 297 9.59 4.64 8.40
N PHE A 298 10.13 5.49 7.53
CA PHE A 298 10.46 5.17 6.14
C PHE A 298 11.71 5.93 5.68
N HIS A 299 12.18 5.62 4.48
CA HIS A 299 13.10 6.48 3.73
C HIS A 299 12.36 7.05 2.52
N ASP A 300 12.54 8.35 2.24
CA ASP A 300 11.97 9.00 1.06
C ASP A 300 12.73 8.64 -0.23
N ALA A 301 12.29 9.17 -1.37
CA ALA A 301 12.92 8.92 -2.67
C ALA A 301 14.39 9.37 -2.77
N SER A 302 14.85 10.25 -1.87
CA SER A 302 16.25 10.67 -1.75
C SER A 302 17.06 9.84 -0.75
N GLY A 303 16.44 8.81 -0.16
CA GLY A 303 17.06 7.96 0.86
C GLY A 303 17.14 8.61 2.24
N ARG A 304 16.40 9.69 2.50
CA ARG A 304 16.39 10.33 3.83
C ARG A 304 15.35 9.68 4.73
N ALA A 305 15.73 9.44 5.98
CA ALA A 305 14.82 8.98 7.01
C ALA A 305 13.69 10.00 7.27
N VAL A 306 12.44 9.54 7.15
CA VAL A 306 11.22 10.32 7.35
C VAL A 306 10.26 9.57 8.25
N THR A 307 9.37 10.31 8.92
CA THR A 307 8.30 9.70 9.71
C THR A 307 6.97 10.41 9.50
N PHE A 308 5.89 9.64 9.56
CA PHE A 308 4.52 10.13 9.44
C PHE A 308 3.67 9.59 10.58
N ALA A 309 2.79 10.43 11.12
CA ALA A 309 1.70 9.98 11.97
C ALA A 309 0.42 9.80 11.14
N PRO A 310 -0.59 9.06 11.60
CA PRO A 310 -1.84 8.88 10.86
C PRO A 310 -2.51 10.17 10.39
N GLN A 311 -2.54 11.20 11.23
CA GLN A 311 -3.09 12.50 10.87
C GLN A 311 -2.38 13.15 9.66
N ASP A 312 -1.09 12.85 9.44
CA ASP A 312 -0.27 13.50 8.41
C ASP A 312 -0.62 12.99 7.00
N VAL A 313 -1.35 11.87 6.90
CA VAL A 313 -1.65 11.19 5.63
C VAL A 313 -3.15 11.13 5.31
N VAL A 314 -4.03 11.60 6.18
CA VAL A 314 -5.48 11.55 5.96
C VAL A 314 -5.89 12.30 4.70
N ASP A 315 -5.38 13.51 4.48
CA ASP A 315 -5.74 14.31 3.30
C ASP A 315 -4.84 13.95 2.11
N THR A 316 -5.42 13.33 1.07
CA THR A 316 -4.66 12.98 -0.14
C THR A 316 -4.42 14.18 -1.06
N ALA A 317 -5.26 15.23 -0.99
CA ALA A 317 -5.18 16.39 -1.87
C ALA A 317 -4.17 17.43 -1.38
N THR A 318 -4.08 17.63 -0.07
CA THR A 318 -3.18 18.62 0.56
C THR A 318 -2.05 18.01 1.39
N GLY A 319 -2.06 16.68 1.59
CA GLY A 319 -1.01 15.95 2.28
C GLY A 319 0.29 15.82 1.49
N PRO A 320 1.26 15.03 2.00
CA PRO A 320 2.63 14.99 1.47
C PRO A 320 2.75 14.62 -0.01
N TRP A 321 1.88 13.75 -0.53
CA TRP A 321 1.98 13.19 -1.88
C TRP A 321 1.02 13.78 -2.90
N ARG A 322 0.02 14.56 -2.46
CA ARG A 322 -0.94 15.29 -3.30
C ARG A 322 -1.44 14.46 -4.49
N TYR A 323 -2.30 13.49 -4.23
CA TYR A 323 -2.88 12.62 -5.26
C TYR A 323 -4.41 12.50 -5.13
N GLN A 324 -5.03 12.09 -6.22
CA GLN A 324 -6.46 11.82 -6.34
C GLN A 324 -6.69 10.51 -7.10
N TYR A 325 -7.90 9.96 -6.96
CA TYR A 325 -8.39 8.86 -7.77
C TYR A 325 -9.35 9.40 -8.82
N ASP A 326 -9.25 8.90 -10.05
CA ASP A 326 -10.15 9.25 -11.17
C ASP A 326 -11.63 8.95 -10.88
N ASN A 327 -11.91 7.95 -10.03
CA ASN A 327 -13.26 7.56 -9.67
C ASN A 327 -13.40 7.27 -8.17
N LEU A 328 -14.20 8.08 -7.48
CA LEU A 328 -14.59 7.89 -6.08
C LEU A 328 -16.12 7.78 -5.90
N ALA A 329 -16.84 7.37 -6.94
CA ALA A 329 -18.28 7.14 -6.85
C ALA A 329 -18.57 6.05 -5.80
N ASN A 330 -19.64 6.25 -5.00
CA ASN A 330 -20.09 5.26 -4.03
C ASN A 330 -20.58 3.99 -4.75
N PRO A 331 -19.85 2.86 -4.64
CA PRO A 331 -20.15 1.65 -5.39
C PRO A 331 -21.35 0.88 -4.83
N LEU A 332 -21.83 1.22 -3.62
CA LEU A 332 -23.06 0.66 -3.06
C LEU A 332 -24.32 1.35 -3.61
N GLY A 333 -24.18 2.45 -4.35
CA GLY A 333 -25.29 3.30 -4.77
C GLY A 333 -25.86 4.15 -3.62
N ASN A 334 -26.94 4.89 -3.90
CA ASN A 334 -27.69 5.67 -2.91
C ASN A 334 -28.55 4.75 -2.03
N VAL A 335 -27.95 3.84 -1.29
CA VAL A 335 -28.67 3.11 -0.24
C VAL A 335 -28.78 4.06 0.95
N ARG A 336 -29.96 4.69 1.05
CA ARG A 336 -30.36 5.54 2.17
C ARG A 336 -30.42 4.75 3.46
#